data_AF-A0A329R484-F1
#
_entry.id   AF-A0A329R484-F1
#
_cell.length_a   1.000
_cell.length_b   1.000
_cell.length_c   1.000
_cell.angle_alpha   90.00
_cell.angle_beta   90.00
_cell.angle_gamma   90.00
#
_symmetry.space_group_name_H-M   'P 1'
#
loop_
_entity.id
_entity.type
_entity.pdbx_description
1 polymer ?
#
loop_
_entity_poly.entity_id
_entity_poly.type
_entity_poly.pdbx_seq_one_letter_code
_entity_poly.pdbx_strand_id
1 'polypeptide(L)'
;MDKCIYCNAEIIEKSNEHIIHSALGSSLQSNKIICKGCNNHFSTKESGYMDNKFVEQFAIIRNLLNIKSDRGKMPPVIKRLEHEGSAILLEPGGKFTHQKSKRQEVTDEEGNIQVKISTPNLEKMKEQLEHIKKQYGKGFSSIDAVLRKTYINKPIKFELSLGGEENTKAVAKILYNFIHYLDRESIVTLPSINWSSIQNYLRYNKDLDNNDTGIDYVNPIPYSIPEGDLANYVFISGSKQQKLIYGHVIVFGHISFSAIIHSKYEGVDFNYGVRQPIDSKREEIFLELKNQKFNPDVIRDKKCYFEANIEGMRAGLNKILGIYLERARKEEQDRIIRQAINEVFDGYEGAYITLEHIQKLSSELAKDFVNWRYRIDSEVPINLEEQAQKMNCKE
;
A
#
# COMPACT_ATOMS: atom_id res chain seq x y z
N MET A 1 -24.33 -28.45 -7.46
CA MET A 1 -23.91 -27.67 -6.26
C MET A 1 -22.41 -27.63 -6.24
N ASP A 2 -21.83 -26.44 -6.05
CA ASP A 2 -20.39 -26.29 -5.99
C ASP A 2 -19.85 -26.82 -4.65
N LYS A 3 -18.73 -27.53 -4.70
CA LYS A 3 -18.00 -27.97 -3.50
C LYS A 3 -16.90 -26.98 -3.18
N CYS A 4 -16.75 -26.67 -1.90
CA CYS A 4 -15.67 -25.84 -1.38
C CYS A 4 -14.33 -26.55 -1.63
N ILE A 5 -13.39 -25.86 -2.26
CA ILE A 5 -12.08 -26.41 -2.61
C ILE A 5 -11.21 -26.72 -1.39
N TYR A 6 -11.61 -26.31 -0.18
CA TYR A 6 -10.84 -26.54 1.05
C TYR A 6 -11.41 -27.61 1.99
N CYS A 7 -12.73 -27.86 2.00
CA CYS A 7 -13.33 -28.97 2.81
C CYS A 7 -13.91 -30.08 1.96
N ASN A 8 -14.10 -29.84 0.67
CA ASN A 8 -14.91 -30.67 -0.20
C ASN A 8 -16.41 -30.74 0.22
N ALA A 9 -16.84 -29.93 1.19
CA ALA A 9 -18.24 -29.79 1.57
C ALA A 9 -19.00 -28.94 0.55
N GLU A 10 -20.31 -29.14 0.43
CA GLU A 10 -21.15 -28.31 -0.43
C GLU A 10 -21.18 -26.85 0.04
N ILE A 11 -21.14 -25.93 -0.91
CA ILE A 11 -21.25 -24.49 -0.64
C ILE A 11 -22.73 -24.16 -0.46
N ILE A 12 -23.16 -24.12 0.80
CA ILE A 12 -24.50 -23.67 1.19
C ILE A 12 -24.51 -22.13 1.30
N GLU A 13 -23.56 -21.57 2.05
CA GLU A 13 -23.33 -20.12 2.14
C GLU A 13 -22.13 -19.70 1.28
N LYS A 14 -22.42 -18.97 0.20
CA LYS A 14 -21.40 -18.41 -0.70
C LYS A 14 -20.59 -17.32 0.00
N SER A 15 -19.30 -17.26 -0.29
CA SER A 15 -18.41 -16.18 0.13
C SER A 15 -17.71 -15.59 -1.09
N ASN A 16 -17.63 -14.25 -1.17
CA ASN A 16 -16.87 -13.57 -2.21
C ASN A 16 -15.39 -13.54 -1.79
N GLU A 17 -14.62 -14.48 -2.30
CA GLU A 17 -13.19 -14.59 -2.06
C GLU A 17 -12.41 -13.84 -3.11
N HIS A 18 -11.53 -12.93 -2.68
CA HIS A 18 -10.60 -12.30 -3.61
C HIS A 18 -9.45 -13.25 -3.91
N ILE A 19 -9.04 -13.33 -5.17
CA ILE A 19 -7.90 -14.15 -5.56
C ILE A 19 -6.61 -13.60 -4.92
N ILE A 20 -6.38 -12.29 -5.04
CA ILE A 20 -5.39 -11.55 -4.24
C ILE A 20 -6.15 -10.65 -3.27
N HIS A 21 -5.71 -10.61 -2.01
CA HIS A 21 -6.41 -9.86 -0.96
C HIS A 21 -6.69 -8.40 -1.36
N SER A 22 -7.94 -7.96 -1.19
CA SER A 22 -8.45 -6.68 -1.72
C SER A 22 -7.73 -5.43 -1.20
N ALA A 23 -7.16 -5.53 0.01
CA ALA A 23 -6.30 -4.50 0.59
C ALA A 23 -5.10 -4.14 -0.30
N LEU A 24 -4.63 -5.07 -1.14
CA LEU A 24 -3.54 -4.86 -2.10
C LEU A 24 -4.03 -4.25 -3.42
N GLY A 25 -5.28 -3.77 -3.51
CA GLY A 25 -5.82 -3.11 -4.69
C GLY A 25 -6.40 -4.05 -5.75
N SER A 26 -6.51 -5.34 -5.44
CA SER A 26 -7.07 -6.36 -6.34
C SER A 26 -8.60 -6.43 -6.30
N SER A 27 -9.21 -6.73 -7.46
CA SER A 27 -10.67 -6.80 -7.64
C SER A 27 -11.20 -8.18 -8.00
N LEU A 28 -10.35 -9.09 -8.50
CA LEU A 28 -10.78 -10.40 -8.98
C LEU A 28 -11.27 -11.23 -7.80
N GLN A 29 -12.53 -11.66 -7.87
CA GLN A 29 -13.21 -12.40 -6.81
C GLN A 29 -14.00 -13.58 -7.37
N SER A 30 -14.20 -14.61 -6.54
CA SER A 30 -15.03 -15.75 -6.86
C SER A 30 -16.00 -16.06 -5.72
N ASN A 31 -17.24 -16.40 -6.07
CA ASN A 31 -18.25 -16.90 -5.13
C ASN A 31 -18.55 -18.39 -5.30
N LYS A 32 -17.76 -19.10 -6.12
CA LYS A 32 -17.96 -20.51 -6.52
C LYS A 32 -16.94 -21.47 -5.93
N ILE A 33 -15.82 -20.96 -5.37
CA ILE A 33 -14.69 -21.81 -4.96
C ILE A 33 -14.68 -22.14 -3.46
N ILE A 34 -15.22 -21.28 -2.60
CA ILE A 34 -15.03 -21.39 -1.14
C ILE A 34 -16.33 -21.14 -0.38
N CYS A 35 -16.54 -21.91 0.70
CA CYS A 35 -17.62 -21.65 1.64
C CYS A 35 -17.21 -20.59 2.67
N LYS A 36 -18.20 -19.89 3.24
CA LYS A 36 -17.99 -18.86 4.27
C LYS A 36 -17.16 -19.33 5.46
N GLY A 37 -17.34 -20.58 5.92
CA GLY A 37 -16.58 -21.14 7.03
C GLY A 37 -15.07 -21.23 6.76
N CYS A 38 -14.69 -21.63 5.53
CA CYS A 38 -13.28 -21.66 5.12
C CYS A 38 -12.70 -20.26 4.91
N ASN A 39 -13.47 -19.37 4.29
CA ASN A 39 -13.03 -18.00 4.07
C ASN A 39 -12.71 -17.32 5.42
N ASN A 40 -13.66 -17.38 6.37
CA ASN A 40 -13.45 -16.80 7.70
C ASN A 40 -12.24 -17.41 8.43
N HIS A 41 -11.99 -18.71 8.26
CA HIS A 41 -10.88 -19.41 8.91
C HIS A 41 -9.51 -18.79 8.58
N PHE A 42 -9.27 -18.33 7.35
CA PHE A 42 -7.97 -17.76 6.95
C PHE A 42 -7.63 -16.42 7.62
N SER A 43 -8.59 -15.82 8.31
CA SER A 43 -8.43 -14.61 9.12
C SER A 43 -8.41 -14.87 10.64
N THR A 44 -8.38 -16.13 11.08
CA THR A 44 -8.37 -16.48 12.52
C THR A 44 -6.98 -16.80 13.06
N LYS A 45 -6.88 -16.95 14.39
CA LYS A 45 -5.63 -17.32 15.06
C LYS A 45 -5.14 -18.71 14.67
N GLU A 46 -6.06 -19.64 14.44
CA GLU A 46 -5.77 -21.05 14.12
C GLU A 46 -5.09 -21.20 12.75
N SER A 47 -5.42 -20.34 11.78
CA SER A 47 -4.73 -20.27 10.48
C SER A 47 -3.48 -19.39 10.50
N GLY A 48 -3.11 -18.86 11.68
CA GLY A 48 -1.97 -17.97 11.82
C GLY A 48 -2.21 -16.55 11.35
N TYR A 49 -3.46 -16.15 11.08
CA TYR A 49 -3.82 -14.87 10.45
C TYR A 49 -3.17 -14.67 9.08
N MET A 50 -3.08 -15.74 8.29
CA MET A 50 -2.42 -15.81 6.98
C MET A 50 -2.72 -14.59 6.08
N ASP A 51 -4.00 -14.27 5.86
CA ASP A 51 -4.40 -13.16 4.99
C ASP A 51 -3.95 -11.80 5.55
N ASN A 52 -4.09 -11.59 6.86
CA ASN A 52 -3.72 -10.33 7.51
C ASN A 52 -2.20 -10.13 7.49
N LYS A 53 -1.43 -11.15 7.87
CA LYS A 53 0.04 -11.10 7.88
C LYS A 53 0.61 -10.91 6.48
N PHE A 54 -0.01 -11.50 5.45
CA PHE A 54 0.37 -11.24 4.07
C PHE A 54 0.23 -9.75 3.72
N VAL A 55 -0.93 -9.15 4.03
CA VAL A 55 -1.20 -7.74 3.74
C VAL A 55 -0.35 -6.78 4.58
N GLU A 56 -0.08 -7.11 5.84
CA GLU A 56 0.69 -6.27 6.77
C GLU A 56 2.12 -6.04 6.31
N GLN A 57 2.75 -7.05 5.69
CA GLN A 57 4.09 -6.92 5.10
C GLN A 57 4.16 -5.81 4.05
N PHE A 58 3.05 -5.52 3.36
CA PHE A 58 2.99 -4.48 2.35
C PHE A 58 2.49 -3.13 2.88
N ALA A 59 2.31 -2.97 4.20
CA ALA A 59 1.70 -1.76 4.79
C ALA A 59 2.42 -0.47 4.39
N ILE A 60 3.77 -0.48 4.39
CA ILE A 60 4.58 0.69 4.02
C ILE A 60 4.41 1.02 2.54
N ILE A 61 4.47 0.02 1.67
CA ILE A 61 4.33 0.22 0.22
C ILE A 61 2.93 0.72 -0.12
N ARG A 62 1.89 0.11 0.48
CA ARG A 62 0.50 0.56 0.34
C ARG A 62 0.33 2.00 0.81
N ASN A 63 0.98 2.38 1.90
CA ASN A 63 0.94 3.75 2.40
C ASN A 63 1.62 4.72 1.41
N LEU A 64 2.86 4.45 1.00
CA LEU A 64 3.62 5.31 0.08
C LEU A 64 2.87 5.51 -1.25
N LEU A 65 2.37 4.42 -1.83
CA LEU A 65 1.65 4.44 -3.11
C LEU A 65 0.17 4.83 -2.97
N ASN A 66 -0.30 5.14 -1.75
CA ASN A 66 -1.69 5.49 -1.45
C ASN A 66 -2.73 4.48 -1.95
N ILE A 67 -2.42 3.19 -1.85
CA ILE A 67 -3.23 2.09 -2.41
C ILE A 67 -4.46 1.86 -1.53
N LYS A 68 -5.63 2.14 -2.11
CA LYS A 68 -6.92 1.87 -1.48
C LYS A 68 -7.32 0.43 -1.71
N SER A 69 -8.08 -0.14 -0.78
CA SER A 69 -8.73 -1.43 -1.03
C SER A 69 -9.80 -1.31 -2.13
N ASP A 70 -10.27 -2.45 -2.66
CA ASP A 70 -11.46 -2.56 -3.51
C ASP A 70 -12.65 -1.70 -3.01
N ARG A 71 -12.92 -1.77 -1.70
CA ARG A 71 -13.97 -1.05 -0.95
C ARG A 71 -13.62 0.42 -0.64
N GLY A 72 -12.49 0.92 -1.13
CA GLY A 72 -12.07 2.31 -0.94
C GLY A 72 -11.44 2.61 0.43
N LYS A 73 -11.12 1.60 1.25
CA LYS A 73 -10.46 1.81 2.54
C LYS A 73 -9.03 2.30 2.31
N MET A 74 -8.66 3.40 2.96
CA MET A 74 -7.31 3.97 2.90
C MET A 74 -6.27 3.00 3.50
N PRO A 75 -5.01 3.06 3.03
CA PRO A 75 -3.92 2.31 3.65
C PRO A 75 -3.67 2.79 5.09
N PRO A 76 -3.02 1.98 5.94
CA PRO A 76 -2.79 2.33 7.34
C PRO A 76 -1.81 3.51 7.48
N VAL A 77 -2.00 4.33 8.51
CA VAL A 77 -1.01 5.33 8.97
C VAL A 77 0.15 4.60 9.66
N ILE A 78 1.38 4.84 9.23
CA ILE A 78 2.56 4.29 9.92
C ILE A 78 2.91 5.22 11.07
N LYS A 79 2.83 4.71 12.30
CA LYS A 79 2.99 5.49 13.54
C LYS A 79 4.38 5.31 14.12
N ARG A 80 4.76 6.22 15.04
CA ARG A 80 5.98 6.14 15.86
C ARG A 80 7.27 6.10 15.06
N LEU A 81 7.29 6.79 13.92
CA LEU A 81 8.56 7.04 13.24
C LEU A 81 9.30 8.10 14.05
N GLU A 82 10.61 7.95 14.22
CA GLU A 82 11.42 8.92 14.96
C GLU A 82 12.20 9.81 13.99
N HIS A 83 12.08 11.12 14.19
CA HIS A 83 12.91 12.11 13.52
C HIS A 83 13.29 13.21 14.52
N GLU A 84 14.58 13.37 14.76
CA GLU A 84 15.14 14.41 15.65
C GLU A 84 14.47 14.44 17.04
N GLY A 85 14.37 13.27 17.68
CA GLY A 85 13.77 13.13 19.02
C GLY A 85 12.27 13.43 19.07
N SER A 86 11.61 13.49 17.91
CA SER A 86 10.17 13.73 17.78
C SER A 86 9.48 12.58 17.06
N ALA A 87 8.33 12.16 17.60
CA ALA A 87 7.50 11.16 16.95
C ALA A 87 6.75 11.81 15.77
N ILE A 88 6.94 11.24 14.58
CA ILE A 88 6.23 11.59 13.35
C ILE A 88 5.38 10.40 12.88
N LEU A 89 4.39 10.72 12.07
CA LEU A 89 3.48 9.79 11.40
C LEU A 89 3.74 9.84 9.90
N LEU A 90 3.55 8.71 9.23
CA LEU A 90 3.44 8.66 7.78
C LEU A 90 1.98 8.39 7.41
N GLU A 91 1.30 9.44 7.00
CA GLU A 91 -0.05 9.40 6.46
C GLU A 91 -0.05 8.83 5.03
N PRO A 92 -1.17 8.24 4.56
CA PRO A 92 -1.32 7.76 3.19
C PRO A 92 -0.84 8.73 2.12
N GLY A 93 -0.15 8.21 1.11
CA GLY A 93 0.54 8.98 0.07
C GLY A 93 1.93 9.47 0.49
N GLY A 94 2.52 8.86 1.52
CA GLY A 94 3.89 9.19 1.94
C GLY A 94 4.02 10.56 2.62
N LYS A 95 2.94 11.06 3.25
CA LYS A 95 2.90 12.39 3.85
C LYS A 95 3.31 12.35 5.32
N PHE A 96 4.37 13.05 5.67
CA PHE A 96 4.84 13.11 7.05
C PHE A 96 4.10 14.17 7.86
N THR A 97 3.66 13.82 9.07
CA THR A 97 3.01 14.74 10.02
C THR A 97 3.56 14.53 11.44
N HIS A 98 3.49 15.56 12.29
CA HIS A 98 3.88 15.41 13.70
C HIS A 98 2.82 14.65 14.49
N GLN A 99 3.23 13.67 15.30
CA GLN A 99 2.28 12.84 16.05
C GLN A 99 1.65 13.54 17.25
N LYS A 100 2.37 14.46 17.88
CA LYS A 100 1.95 15.09 19.15
C LYS A 100 2.14 16.59 19.14
N SER A 101 1.17 17.28 19.72
CA SER A 101 1.36 18.65 20.17
C SER A 101 2.44 18.68 21.26
N LYS A 102 3.36 19.63 21.20
CA LYS A 102 4.30 19.92 22.29
C LYS A 102 3.86 21.21 22.98
N ARG A 103 3.86 21.20 24.31
CA ARG A 103 3.62 22.36 25.16
C ARG A 103 4.80 22.53 26.10
N GLN A 104 5.34 23.73 26.18
CA GLN A 104 6.36 24.13 27.14
C GLN A 104 5.88 25.38 27.85
N GLU A 105 5.99 25.40 29.16
CA GLU A 105 5.68 26.56 30.00
C GLU A 105 6.99 27.05 30.60
N VAL A 106 7.25 28.34 30.48
CA VAL A 106 8.39 29.01 31.11
C VAL A 106 7.85 30.21 31.85
N THR A 107 8.12 30.27 33.14
CA THR A 107 7.85 31.46 33.94
C THR A 107 9.08 32.37 33.84
N ASP A 108 8.87 33.63 33.45
CA ASP A 108 9.95 34.61 33.44
C ASP A 108 10.27 35.13 34.86
N GLU A 109 11.34 35.92 34.98
CA GLU A 109 11.80 36.49 36.25
C GLU A 109 10.79 37.46 36.90
N GLU A 110 9.84 37.98 36.11
CA GLU A 110 8.77 38.89 36.53
C GLU A 110 7.47 38.14 36.91
N GLY A 111 7.45 36.81 36.77
CA GLY A 111 6.31 35.95 37.10
C GLY A 111 5.27 35.80 35.99
N ASN A 112 5.52 36.29 34.78
CA ASN A 112 4.66 36.03 33.63
C ASN A 112 4.89 34.62 33.10
N ILE A 113 3.80 33.98 32.67
CA ILE A 113 3.82 32.62 32.14
C ILE A 113 3.87 32.69 30.61
N GLN A 114 4.99 32.30 30.03
CA GLN A 114 5.11 32.09 28.59
C GLN A 114 4.78 30.65 28.24
N VAL A 115 3.79 30.45 27.35
CA VAL A 115 3.39 29.11 26.90
C VAL A 115 3.75 28.96 25.42
N LYS A 116 4.72 28.10 25.14
CA LYS A 116 5.10 27.72 23.78
C LYS A 116 4.36 26.45 23.37
N ILE A 117 3.57 26.53 22.31
CA ILE A 117 2.80 25.41 21.77
C ILE A 117 3.26 25.13 20.35
N SER A 118 3.44 23.85 20.02
CA SER A 118 3.59 23.36 18.65
C SER A 118 2.52 22.31 18.43
N THR A 119 1.74 22.41 17.36
CA THR A 119 0.64 21.48 17.05
C THR A 119 0.70 21.07 15.58
N PRO A 120 0.14 19.90 15.20
CA PRO A 120 0.21 19.42 13.82
C PRO A 120 -0.74 20.17 12.87
N ASN A 121 -1.77 20.86 13.38
CA ASN A 121 -2.74 21.59 12.58
C ASN A 121 -3.44 22.69 13.39
N LEU A 122 -4.13 23.58 12.67
CA LEU A 122 -4.85 24.73 13.24
C LEU A 122 -5.98 24.33 14.19
N GLU A 123 -6.68 23.22 13.94
CA GLU A 123 -7.75 22.75 14.82
C GLU A 123 -7.21 22.36 16.20
N LYS A 124 -6.12 21.58 16.23
CA LYS A 124 -5.43 21.20 17.47
C LYS A 124 -4.81 22.40 18.17
N MET A 125 -4.31 23.38 17.41
CA MET A 125 -3.87 24.66 17.99
C MET A 125 -5.02 25.34 18.73
N LYS A 126 -6.19 25.48 18.09
CA LYS A 126 -7.38 26.10 18.70
C LYS A 126 -7.83 25.35 19.96
N GLU A 127 -7.89 24.02 19.93
CA GLU A 127 -8.21 23.20 21.11
C GLU A 127 -7.24 23.45 22.28
N GLN A 128 -5.94 23.53 21.99
CA GLN A 128 -4.92 23.79 23.02
C GLN A 128 -5.03 25.20 23.60
N LEU A 129 -5.27 26.20 22.75
CA LEU A 129 -5.49 27.59 23.20
C LEU A 129 -6.69 27.68 24.14
N GLU A 130 -7.81 27.04 23.80
CA GLU A 130 -9.00 27.01 24.66
C GLU A 130 -8.75 26.30 25.99
N HIS A 131 -7.96 25.22 26.00
CA HIS A 131 -7.57 24.57 27.24
C HIS A 131 -6.72 25.48 28.13
N ILE A 132 -5.79 26.24 27.54
CA ILE A 132 -4.94 27.18 28.29
C ILE A 132 -5.76 28.34 28.86
N LYS A 133 -6.68 28.92 28.08
CA LYS A 133 -7.60 29.96 28.59
C LYS A 133 -8.36 29.46 29.82
N LYS A 134 -8.88 28.23 29.77
CA LYS A 134 -9.56 27.60 30.91
C LYS A 134 -8.64 27.36 32.10
N GLN A 135 -7.40 26.95 31.88
CA GLN A 135 -6.43 26.64 32.93
C GLN A 135 -6.02 27.87 33.75
N TYR A 136 -5.80 29.04 33.11
CA TYR A 136 -5.32 30.24 33.81
C TYR A 136 -6.40 31.30 34.05
N GLY A 137 -7.61 31.11 33.53
CA GLY A 137 -8.77 31.97 33.78
C GLY A 137 -8.63 33.43 33.30
N LYS A 138 -7.57 33.76 32.56
CA LYS A 138 -7.29 35.07 31.99
C LYS A 138 -7.16 34.96 30.46
N GLY A 139 -7.49 36.05 29.77
CA GLY A 139 -7.19 36.20 28.34
C GLY A 139 -5.69 36.23 28.07
N PHE A 140 -5.30 36.04 26.82
CA PHE A 140 -3.91 36.16 26.40
C PHE A 140 -3.52 37.63 26.27
N SER A 141 -2.36 38.02 26.79
CA SER A 141 -1.79 39.37 26.61
C SER A 141 -1.31 39.59 25.17
N SER A 142 -0.70 38.56 24.58
CA SER A 142 -0.32 38.49 23.17
C SER A 142 -0.38 37.05 22.68
N ILE A 143 -0.63 36.86 21.38
CA ILE A 143 -0.55 35.55 20.73
C ILE A 143 0.16 35.74 19.40
N ASP A 144 1.36 35.17 19.29
CA ASP A 144 2.07 35.07 18.03
C ASP A 144 1.94 33.65 17.49
N ALA A 145 1.39 33.52 16.28
CA ALA A 145 1.21 32.24 15.61
C ALA A 145 1.93 32.25 14.27
N VAL A 146 2.70 31.19 13.99
CA VAL A 146 3.37 30.98 12.72
C VAL A 146 3.04 29.59 12.18
N LEU A 147 2.71 29.52 10.91
CA LEU A 147 2.67 28.26 10.17
C LEU A 147 4.11 27.94 9.77
N ARG A 148 4.68 26.89 10.36
CA ARG A 148 6.01 26.42 10.01
C ARG A 148 5.91 25.21 9.07
N LYS A 149 6.57 25.29 7.91
CA LYS A 149 6.82 24.15 7.02
C LYS A 149 8.29 23.76 7.14
N THR A 150 8.56 22.55 7.62
CA THR A 150 9.92 22.00 7.73
C THR A 150 10.12 20.84 6.78
N TYR A 151 11.36 20.65 6.34
CA TYR A 151 11.74 19.50 5.54
C TYR A 151 12.54 18.47 6.33
N ILE A 152 12.26 17.20 6.05
CA ILE A 152 13.02 16.09 6.59
C ILE A 152 14.41 16.07 5.91
N ASN A 153 15.42 16.46 6.69
CA ASN A 153 16.81 16.62 6.23
C ASN A 153 17.69 15.38 6.50
N LYS A 154 17.15 14.38 7.20
CA LYS A 154 17.82 13.10 7.51
C LYS A 154 17.01 11.92 7.01
N PRO A 155 17.65 10.82 6.58
CA PRO A 155 16.92 9.62 6.16
C PRO A 155 16.04 9.05 7.27
N ILE A 156 14.81 8.70 6.92
CA ILE A 156 13.92 7.92 7.80
C ILE A 156 14.13 6.45 7.46
N LYS A 157 14.43 5.67 8.49
CA LYS A 157 14.64 4.23 8.36
C LYS A 157 13.31 3.52 8.49
N PHE A 158 13.02 2.67 7.52
CA PHE A 158 11.88 1.76 7.52
C PHE A 158 12.40 0.34 7.52
N GLU A 159 11.77 -0.52 8.32
CA GLU A 159 12.02 -1.96 8.27
C GLU A 159 10.88 -2.63 7.52
N LEU A 160 11.24 -3.40 6.50
CA LEU A 160 10.31 -4.20 5.70
C LEU A 160 10.71 -5.65 5.86
N SER A 161 9.81 -6.46 6.41
CA SER A 161 9.98 -7.92 6.49
C SER A 161 9.10 -8.55 5.40
N LEU A 162 9.71 -9.28 4.48
CA LEU A 162 9.01 -10.04 3.44
C LEU A 162 9.29 -11.53 3.62
N GLY A 163 8.26 -12.36 3.55
CA GLY A 163 8.34 -13.81 3.66
C GLY A 163 7.82 -14.37 4.99
N GLY A 164 8.32 -15.54 5.37
CA GLY A 164 7.81 -16.33 6.49
C GLY A 164 6.66 -17.28 6.09
N GLU A 165 6.34 -18.22 6.97
CA GLU A 165 5.41 -19.32 6.68
C GLU A 165 4.00 -18.84 6.27
N GLU A 166 3.55 -17.75 6.87
CA GLU A 166 2.21 -17.20 6.63
C GLU A 166 2.14 -16.54 5.25
N ASN A 167 3.25 -15.92 4.83
CA ASN A 167 3.40 -15.37 3.48
C ASN A 167 3.38 -16.50 2.44
N THR A 168 4.12 -17.58 2.69
CA THR A 168 4.20 -18.69 1.73
C THR A 168 2.86 -19.39 1.60
N LYS A 169 2.13 -19.61 2.70
CA LYS A 169 0.74 -20.09 2.63
C LYS A 169 -0.18 -19.15 1.87
N ALA A 170 -0.09 -17.83 2.09
CA ALA A 170 -0.91 -16.87 1.39
C ALA A 170 -0.67 -16.89 -0.13
N VAL A 171 0.60 -16.96 -0.57
CA VAL A 171 0.95 -17.08 -2.00
C VAL A 171 0.39 -18.38 -2.60
N ALA A 172 0.57 -19.51 -1.91
CA ALA A 172 0.03 -20.79 -2.35
C ALA A 172 -1.52 -20.76 -2.40
N LYS A 173 -2.16 -20.11 -1.43
CA LYS A 173 -3.62 -19.88 -1.38
C LYS A 173 -4.10 -19.07 -2.59
N ILE A 174 -3.41 -17.97 -2.93
CA ILE A 174 -3.73 -17.13 -4.10
C ILE A 174 -3.74 -17.98 -5.37
N LEU A 175 -2.68 -18.76 -5.59
CA LEU A 175 -2.55 -19.62 -6.77
C LEU A 175 -3.56 -20.78 -6.78
N TYR A 176 -3.80 -21.41 -5.63
CA TYR A 176 -4.80 -22.45 -5.47
C TYR A 176 -6.22 -21.94 -5.73
N ASN A 177 -6.55 -20.76 -5.23
CA ASN A 177 -7.81 -20.08 -5.55
C ASN A 177 -7.91 -19.77 -7.04
N PHE A 178 -6.83 -19.27 -7.65
CA PHE A 178 -6.85 -18.86 -9.06
C PHE A 178 -7.08 -20.03 -10.01
N ILE A 179 -6.38 -21.16 -9.85
CA ILE A 179 -6.60 -22.33 -10.71
C ILE A 179 -8.02 -22.88 -10.61
N HIS A 180 -8.59 -22.89 -9.41
CA HIS A 180 -9.98 -23.30 -9.21
C HIS A 180 -10.99 -22.27 -9.71
N TYR A 181 -10.66 -20.98 -9.68
CA TYR A 181 -11.45 -19.97 -10.36
C TYR A 181 -11.50 -20.24 -11.88
N LEU A 182 -10.36 -20.49 -12.52
CA LEU A 182 -10.30 -20.80 -13.95
C LEU A 182 -11.11 -22.07 -14.29
N ASP A 183 -11.05 -23.10 -13.45
CA ASP A 183 -11.81 -24.34 -13.63
C ASP A 183 -13.33 -24.10 -13.48
N ARG A 184 -13.75 -23.34 -12.45
CA ARG A 184 -15.18 -23.01 -12.22
C ARG A 184 -15.77 -22.07 -13.26
N GLU A 185 -14.95 -21.23 -13.88
CA GLU A 185 -15.36 -20.39 -15.01
C GLU A 185 -15.19 -21.10 -16.37
N SER A 186 -14.84 -22.40 -16.39
CA SER A 186 -14.65 -23.20 -17.61
C SER A 186 -13.59 -22.63 -18.57
N ILE A 187 -12.62 -21.89 -18.03
CA ILE A 187 -11.45 -21.38 -18.77
C ILE A 187 -10.40 -22.48 -18.91
N VAL A 188 -10.24 -23.29 -17.86
CA VAL A 188 -9.41 -24.51 -17.85
C VAL A 188 -10.32 -25.69 -17.52
N THR A 189 -10.00 -26.87 -18.05
CA THR A 189 -10.58 -28.13 -17.57
C THR A 189 -9.50 -28.94 -16.88
N LEU A 190 -9.58 -29.03 -15.56
CA LEU A 190 -8.62 -29.81 -14.79
C LEU A 190 -8.98 -31.31 -14.84
N PRO A 191 -8.00 -32.21 -14.94
CA PRO A 191 -8.26 -33.63 -14.71
C PRO A 191 -8.63 -33.87 -13.24
N SER A 192 -9.02 -35.10 -12.91
CA SER A 192 -9.22 -35.50 -11.51
C SER A 192 -7.89 -35.46 -10.75
N ILE A 193 -7.66 -34.36 -10.03
CA ILE A 193 -6.45 -34.12 -9.23
C ILE A 193 -6.75 -34.35 -7.75
N ASN A 194 -5.85 -35.04 -7.04
CA ASN A 194 -5.90 -35.15 -5.59
C ASN A 194 -5.27 -33.92 -4.93
N TRP A 195 -6.11 -33.02 -4.42
CA TRP A 195 -5.68 -31.79 -3.74
C TRP A 195 -5.40 -31.95 -2.24
N SER A 196 -5.43 -33.16 -1.69
CA SER A 196 -5.36 -33.37 -0.23
C SER A 196 -4.12 -32.72 0.40
N SER A 197 -2.98 -32.76 -0.27
CA SER A 197 -1.72 -32.23 0.26
C SER A 197 -1.73 -30.71 0.41
N ILE A 198 -2.23 -29.97 -0.61
CA ILE A 198 -2.33 -28.51 -0.52
C ILE A 198 -3.48 -28.08 0.42
N GLN A 199 -4.58 -28.84 0.45
CA GLN A 199 -5.69 -28.63 1.39
C GLN A 199 -5.22 -28.79 2.85
N ASN A 200 -4.43 -29.82 3.14
CA ASN A 200 -3.82 -30.07 4.44
C ASN A 200 -2.90 -28.93 4.87
N TYR A 201 -2.05 -28.47 3.95
CA TYR A 201 -1.13 -27.36 4.19
C TYR A 201 -1.85 -26.04 4.49
N LEU A 202 -2.78 -25.65 3.63
CA LEU A 202 -3.42 -24.34 3.72
C LEU A 202 -4.46 -24.27 4.85
N ARG A 203 -5.28 -25.31 5.02
CA ARG A 203 -6.41 -25.27 5.96
C ARG A 203 -6.11 -25.93 7.29
N TYR A 204 -5.49 -27.11 7.27
CA TYR A 204 -5.39 -27.93 8.46
C TYR A 204 -4.04 -27.76 9.17
N ASN A 205 -3.16 -26.93 8.61
CA ASN A 205 -1.80 -26.72 9.09
C ASN A 205 -1.02 -28.04 9.25
N LYS A 206 -1.26 -28.97 8.32
CA LYS A 206 -0.61 -30.29 8.21
C LYS A 206 0.29 -30.30 6.98
N ASP A 207 1.17 -31.29 6.86
CA ASP A 207 2.07 -31.41 5.71
C ASP A 207 2.94 -30.15 5.49
N LEU A 208 3.51 -29.60 6.57
CA LEU A 208 4.30 -28.36 6.56
C LEU A 208 5.53 -28.41 5.63
N ASP A 209 6.00 -29.60 5.32
CA ASP A 209 7.09 -29.83 4.36
C ASP A 209 6.67 -29.54 2.92
N ASN A 210 5.37 -29.40 2.64
CA ASN A 210 4.83 -29.03 1.32
C ASN A 210 4.90 -27.51 1.05
N ASN A 211 5.86 -26.83 1.66
CA ASN A 211 6.11 -25.40 1.49
C ASN A 211 6.99 -25.10 0.27
N ASP A 212 6.60 -25.61 -0.90
CA ASP A 212 7.24 -25.29 -2.17
C ASP A 212 6.77 -23.89 -2.62
N THR A 213 7.07 -22.87 -1.82
CA THR A 213 6.64 -21.49 -2.08
C THR A 213 7.65 -20.50 -1.53
N GLY A 214 7.92 -19.44 -2.29
CA GLY A 214 8.86 -18.42 -1.87
C GLY A 214 8.96 -17.26 -2.84
N ILE A 215 9.79 -16.29 -2.49
CA ILE A 215 10.26 -15.21 -3.35
C ILE A 215 10.99 -15.82 -4.54
N ASP A 216 10.73 -15.29 -5.73
CA ASP A 216 11.29 -15.82 -6.95
C ASP A 216 11.48 -14.74 -8.01
N TYR A 217 12.74 -14.36 -8.21
CA TYR A 217 13.23 -13.47 -9.27
C TYR A 217 14.14 -14.20 -10.26
N VAL A 218 14.26 -15.52 -10.14
CA VAL A 218 15.17 -16.34 -10.96
C VAL A 218 14.40 -17.04 -12.05
N ASN A 219 13.24 -17.61 -11.72
CA ASN A 219 12.40 -18.22 -12.73
C ASN A 219 11.88 -17.15 -13.69
N PRO A 220 11.80 -17.48 -14.99
CA PRO A 220 11.28 -16.55 -15.97
C PRO A 220 9.79 -16.28 -15.68
N ILE A 221 9.37 -15.04 -15.94
CA ILE A 221 7.96 -14.65 -15.87
C ILE A 221 7.36 -14.82 -17.28
N PRO A 222 6.17 -15.44 -17.43
CA PRO A 222 5.58 -15.74 -18.73
C PRO A 222 5.04 -14.53 -19.50
N TYR A 223 5.21 -13.33 -18.94
CA TYR A 223 4.70 -12.07 -19.45
C TYR A 223 5.68 -10.92 -19.15
N SER A 224 5.77 -9.94 -20.07
CA SER A 224 6.60 -8.74 -19.87
C SER A 224 5.82 -7.68 -19.12
N ILE A 225 6.24 -7.39 -17.88
CA ILE A 225 5.61 -6.38 -17.04
C ILE A 225 6.14 -5.00 -17.45
N PRO A 226 5.26 -4.04 -17.81
CA PRO A 226 5.68 -2.68 -18.13
C PRO A 226 6.40 -2.01 -16.95
N GLU A 227 7.42 -1.19 -17.23
CA GLU A 227 8.36 -0.68 -16.21
C GLU A 227 7.71 0.18 -15.12
N GLY A 228 6.60 0.88 -15.42
CA GLY A 228 5.86 1.72 -14.47
C GLY A 228 4.56 1.12 -13.95
N ASP A 229 4.31 -0.16 -14.20
CA ASP A 229 3.03 -0.78 -13.88
C ASP A 229 2.97 -1.32 -12.45
N LEU A 230 2.06 -0.75 -11.65
CA LEU A 230 1.80 -1.17 -10.27
C LEU A 230 0.69 -2.22 -10.15
N ALA A 231 0.29 -2.89 -11.23
CA ALA A 231 -0.70 -3.96 -11.17
C ALA A 231 -0.23 -5.16 -10.34
N ASN A 232 -1.20 -5.91 -9.80
CA ASN A 232 -0.93 -7.25 -9.27
C ASN A 232 -1.13 -8.29 -10.38
N TYR A 233 -0.29 -9.31 -10.40
CA TYR A 233 -0.33 -10.38 -11.39
C TYR A 233 -0.45 -11.74 -10.71
N VAL A 234 -1.25 -12.62 -11.31
CA VAL A 234 -1.26 -14.04 -10.98
C VAL A 234 -1.10 -14.82 -12.26
N PHE A 235 -0.11 -15.70 -12.30
CA PHE A 235 0.18 -16.61 -13.41
C PHE A 235 0.12 -18.04 -12.89
N ILE A 236 -0.51 -18.95 -13.62
CA ILE A 236 -0.55 -20.37 -13.28
C ILE A 236 -0.35 -21.23 -14.53
N SER A 237 0.46 -22.27 -14.38
CA SER A 237 0.85 -23.17 -15.44
C SER A 237 0.76 -24.61 -14.98
N GLY A 238 0.19 -25.47 -15.82
CA GLY A 238 0.29 -26.92 -15.71
C GLY A 238 1.24 -27.42 -16.78
N SER A 239 2.27 -28.15 -16.38
CA SER A 239 3.24 -28.77 -17.29
C SER A 239 3.24 -30.27 -17.13
N LYS A 240 2.80 -30.96 -18.18
CA LYS A 240 2.86 -32.42 -18.32
C LYS A 240 4.29 -32.93 -18.34
N GLN A 241 5.18 -32.21 -19.03
CA GLN A 241 6.60 -32.57 -19.10
C GLN A 241 7.27 -32.53 -17.73
N GLN A 242 7.01 -31.46 -16.96
CA GLN A 242 7.59 -31.31 -15.62
C GLN A 242 6.80 -32.06 -14.54
N LYS A 243 5.58 -32.51 -14.85
CA LYS A 243 4.60 -33.07 -13.91
C LYS A 243 4.25 -32.10 -12.77
N LEU A 244 4.25 -30.80 -13.06
CA LEU A 244 3.99 -29.76 -12.06
C LEU A 244 2.75 -28.93 -12.43
N ILE A 245 2.03 -28.48 -11.41
CA ILE A 245 1.26 -27.24 -11.47
C ILE A 245 2.01 -26.24 -10.61
N TYR A 246 2.39 -25.12 -11.20
CA TYR A 246 3.13 -24.05 -10.53
C TYR A 246 2.59 -22.70 -10.97
N GLY A 247 2.98 -21.64 -10.27
CA GLY A 247 2.59 -20.30 -10.67
C GLY A 247 3.39 -19.22 -9.98
N HIS A 248 3.12 -17.99 -10.41
CA HIS A 248 3.75 -16.78 -9.93
C HIS A 248 2.70 -15.81 -9.42
N VAL A 249 2.99 -15.15 -8.30
CA VAL A 249 2.21 -14.02 -7.77
C VAL A 249 3.16 -12.83 -7.74
N ILE A 250 2.80 -11.76 -8.44
CA ILE A 250 3.61 -10.55 -8.47
C ILE A 250 2.79 -9.40 -7.94
N VAL A 251 3.19 -8.90 -6.77
CA VAL A 251 2.52 -7.79 -6.08
C VAL A 251 3.16 -6.49 -6.54
N PHE A 252 2.34 -5.51 -6.90
CA PHE A 252 2.78 -4.18 -7.37
C PHE A 252 3.77 -4.24 -8.54
N GLY A 253 3.62 -5.21 -9.46
CA GLY A 253 4.46 -5.42 -10.64
C GLY A 253 5.91 -5.81 -10.37
N HIS A 254 6.34 -5.83 -9.11
CA HIS A 254 7.76 -5.81 -8.77
C HIS A 254 8.15 -6.71 -7.60
N ILE A 255 7.20 -7.21 -6.80
CA ILE A 255 7.48 -8.17 -5.72
C ILE A 255 7.00 -9.55 -6.14
N SER A 256 7.93 -10.40 -6.52
CA SER A 256 7.65 -11.70 -7.16
C SER A 256 7.77 -12.87 -6.20
N PHE A 257 6.77 -13.74 -6.23
CA PHE A 257 6.73 -15.01 -5.52
C PHE A 257 6.33 -16.13 -6.49
N SER A 258 6.74 -17.35 -6.19
CA SER A 258 6.33 -18.56 -6.89
C SER A 258 5.87 -19.63 -5.92
N ALA A 259 4.98 -20.51 -6.38
CA ALA A 259 4.62 -21.72 -5.66
C ALA A 259 4.42 -22.91 -6.61
N ILE A 260 4.65 -24.12 -6.09
CA ILE A 260 4.21 -25.37 -6.69
C ILE A 260 2.94 -25.80 -5.96
N ILE A 261 1.84 -25.93 -6.70
CA ILE A 261 0.51 -26.27 -6.17
C ILE A 261 0.24 -27.78 -6.33
N HIS A 262 0.90 -28.43 -7.29
CA HIS A 262 0.84 -29.89 -7.47
C HIS A 262 2.13 -30.43 -8.09
N SER A 263 2.65 -31.56 -7.58
CA SER A 263 3.95 -32.12 -7.99
C SER A 263 3.86 -33.44 -8.79
N LYS A 264 2.65 -33.90 -9.08
CA LYS A 264 2.38 -35.15 -9.83
C LYS A 264 1.34 -34.93 -10.93
N TYR A 265 1.40 -33.79 -11.61
CA TYR A 265 0.42 -33.42 -12.62
C TYR A 265 0.54 -34.30 -13.87
N GLU A 266 -0.59 -34.83 -14.34
CA GLU A 266 -0.66 -35.72 -15.51
C GLU A 266 -1.62 -35.21 -16.60
N GLY A 267 -2.17 -34.00 -16.42
CA GLY A 267 -3.08 -33.40 -17.39
C GLY A 267 -2.38 -32.81 -18.61
N VAL A 268 -3.14 -32.06 -19.41
CA VAL A 268 -2.63 -31.33 -20.58
C VAL A 268 -1.92 -30.04 -20.16
N ASP A 269 -1.01 -29.54 -20.99
CA ASP A 269 -0.34 -28.27 -20.71
C ASP A 269 -1.34 -27.11 -20.73
N PHE A 270 -1.19 -26.18 -19.79
CA PHE A 270 -1.96 -24.93 -19.76
C PHE A 270 -1.15 -23.79 -19.16
N ASN A 271 -1.44 -22.56 -19.56
CA ASN A 271 -0.85 -21.35 -18.97
C ASN A 271 -1.87 -20.21 -19.00
N TYR A 272 -2.21 -19.67 -17.83
CA TYR A 272 -3.16 -18.58 -17.70
C TYR A 272 -2.64 -17.51 -16.77
N GLY A 273 -2.90 -16.25 -17.14
CA GLY A 273 -2.48 -15.09 -16.37
C GLY A 273 -3.62 -14.09 -16.23
N VAL A 274 -3.61 -13.37 -15.12
CA VAL A 274 -4.46 -12.20 -14.94
C VAL A 274 -3.61 -11.04 -14.41
N ARG A 275 -3.80 -9.87 -15.02
CA ARG A 275 -3.32 -8.58 -14.53
C ARG A 275 -4.47 -7.84 -13.88
N GLN A 276 -4.26 -7.36 -12.66
CA GLN A 276 -5.21 -6.59 -11.86
C GLN A 276 -4.64 -5.20 -11.57
N PRO A 277 -5.00 -4.17 -12.36
CA PRO A 277 -4.52 -2.81 -12.16
C PRO A 277 -4.99 -2.25 -10.82
N ILE A 278 -4.12 -1.51 -10.15
CA ILE A 278 -4.44 -0.87 -8.86
C ILE A 278 -5.04 0.51 -9.04
N ASP A 279 -4.58 1.24 -10.06
CA ASP A 279 -5.01 2.62 -10.32
C ASP A 279 -6.31 2.69 -11.14
N SER A 280 -6.64 1.64 -11.91
CA SER A 280 -7.87 1.54 -12.69
C SER A 280 -8.76 0.42 -12.17
N LYS A 281 -9.83 0.79 -11.44
CA LYS A 281 -10.70 -0.11 -10.69
C LYS A 281 -11.45 -1.19 -11.49
N ARG A 282 -11.28 -1.34 -12.81
CA ARG A 282 -12.30 -2.03 -13.64
C ARG A 282 -11.83 -2.88 -14.83
N GLU A 283 -10.53 -3.06 -15.07
CA GLU A 283 -10.10 -3.89 -16.20
C GLU A 283 -9.12 -4.96 -15.74
N GLU A 284 -9.66 -6.11 -15.33
CA GLU A 284 -8.91 -7.35 -15.27
C GLU A 284 -8.55 -7.75 -16.69
N ILE A 285 -7.26 -7.96 -16.93
CA ILE A 285 -6.77 -8.32 -18.26
C ILE A 285 -6.26 -9.75 -18.19
N PHE A 286 -6.97 -10.67 -18.84
CA PHE A 286 -6.48 -12.02 -19.06
C PHE A 286 -5.34 -11.98 -20.06
N LEU A 287 -4.25 -12.66 -19.73
CA LEU A 287 -3.00 -12.59 -20.46
C LEU A 287 -2.76 -13.88 -21.23
N GLU A 288 -2.34 -13.74 -22.48
CA GLU A 288 -1.79 -14.84 -23.26
C GLU A 288 -0.35 -15.10 -22.81
N LEU A 289 -0.08 -16.31 -22.35
CA LEU A 289 1.18 -16.66 -21.71
C LEU A 289 2.04 -17.56 -22.59
N LYS A 290 3.35 -17.34 -22.55
CA LYS A 290 4.32 -18.24 -23.17
C LYS A 290 4.60 -19.43 -22.25
N ASN A 291 4.76 -20.61 -22.84
CA ASN A 291 5.32 -21.77 -22.14
C ASN A 291 6.72 -21.44 -21.64
N GLN A 292 6.99 -21.74 -20.37
CA GLN A 292 8.29 -21.55 -19.76
C GLN A 292 8.70 -22.76 -18.95
N LYS A 293 10.01 -22.98 -18.83
CA LYS A 293 10.56 -24.01 -17.96
C LYS A 293 10.72 -23.44 -16.57
N PHE A 294 10.04 -24.06 -15.60
CA PHE A 294 10.15 -23.68 -14.19
C PHE A 294 11.25 -24.49 -13.50
N ASN A 295 12.12 -23.84 -12.75
CA ASN A 295 13.09 -24.49 -11.90
C ASN A 295 12.58 -24.55 -10.46
N PRO A 296 12.11 -25.73 -9.98
CA PRO A 296 11.58 -25.86 -8.62
C PRO A 296 12.66 -25.68 -7.53
N ASP A 297 13.93 -25.89 -7.87
CA ASP A 297 15.03 -25.80 -6.91
C ASP A 297 15.24 -24.37 -6.40
N VAL A 298 14.83 -23.36 -7.18
CA VAL A 298 14.90 -21.94 -6.79
C VAL A 298 14.15 -21.67 -5.48
N ILE A 299 13.00 -22.32 -5.27
CA ILE A 299 12.16 -22.13 -4.07
C ILE A 299 12.28 -23.28 -3.06
N ARG A 300 12.88 -24.42 -3.45
CA ARG A 300 13.12 -25.57 -2.59
C ARG A 300 14.45 -25.51 -1.86
N ASP A 301 15.50 -24.99 -2.51
CA ASP A 301 16.84 -24.91 -1.92
C ASP A 301 16.94 -23.72 -0.95
N LYS A 302 16.58 -23.96 0.31
CA LYS A 302 16.63 -22.94 1.36
C LYS A 302 18.03 -22.36 1.62
N LYS A 303 19.11 -23.03 1.20
CA LYS A 303 20.48 -22.51 1.39
C LYS A 303 20.81 -21.43 0.37
N CYS A 304 20.54 -21.70 -0.91
CA CYS A 304 20.83 -20.77 -2.01
C CYS A 304 19.68 -19.82 -2.34
N TYR A 305 18.47 -20.08 -1.81
CA TYR A 305 17.26 -19.30 -2.05
C TYR A 305 17.45 -17.78 -1.86
N PHE A 306 18.08 -17.36 -0.76
CA PHE A 306 18.25 -15.93 -0.49
C PHE A 306 19.24 -15.28 -1.46
N GLU A 307 20.41 -15.90 -1.63
CA GLU A 307 21.48 -15.39 -2.50
C GLU A 307 21.02 -15.25 -3.95
N ALA A 308 20.23 -16.20 -4.44
CA ALA A 308 19.72 -16.18 -5.80
C ALA A 308 18.68 -15.07 -6.05
N ASN A 309 17.96 -14.63 -5.01
CA ASN A 309 16.82 -13.72 -5.13
C ASN A 309 17.07 -12.29 -4.64
N ILE A 310 18.11 -12.05 -3.84
CA ILE A 310 18.31 -10.78 -3.14
C ILE A 310 18.47 -9.57 -4.07
N GLU A 311 19.21 -9.71 -5.16
CA GLU A 311 19.41 -8.62 -6.12
C GLU A 311 18.12 -8.32 -6.91
N GLY A 312 17.36 -9.35 -7.29
CA GLY A 312 16.05 -9.19 -7.91
C GLY A 312 15.06 -8.48 -6.99
N MET A 313 15.02 -8.88 -5.71
CA MET A 313 14.20 -8.22 -4.69
C MET A 313 14.59 -6.76 -4.49
N ARG A 314 15.90 -6.47 -4.40
CA ARG A 314 16.40 -5.10 -4.28
C ARG A 314 15.99 -4.26 -5.49
N ALA A 315 16.15 -4.79 -6.70
CA ALA A 315 15.75 -4.12 -7.93
C ALA A 315 14.24 -3.84 -7.97
N GLY A 316 13.41 -4.82 -7.58
CA GLY A 316 11.95 -4.67 -7.49
C GLY A 316 11.53 -3.56 -6.51
N LEU A 317 12.09 -3.56 -5.31
CA LEU A 317 11.83 -2.51 -4.31
C LEU A 317 12.29 -1.13 -4.78
N ASN A 318 13.46 -1.04 -5.43
CA ASN A 318 13.95 0.22 -6.00
C ASN A 318 13.02 0.77 -7.09
N LYS A 319 12.42 -0.10 -7.92
CA LYS A 319 11.42 0.32 -8.92
C LYS A 319 10.17 0.89 -8.25
N ILE A 320 9.62 0.21 -7.24
CA ILE A 320 8.48 0.71 -6.46
C ILE A 320 8.78 2.10 -5.87
N LEU A 321 9.94 2.25 -5.24
CA LEU A 321 10.36 3.54 -4.66
C LEU A 321 10.56 4.61 -5.74
N GLY A 322 11.12 4.26 -6.90
CA GLY A 322 11.26 5.16 -8.04
C GLY A 322 9.91 5.69 -8.52
N ILE A 323 8.94 4.80 -8.72
CA ILE A 323 7.57 5.16 -9.12
C ILE A 323 6.91 6.07 -8.08
N TYR A 324 7.04 5.73 -6.79
CA TYR A 324 6.55 6.59 -5.71
C TYR A 324 7.18 7.99 -5.76
N LEU A 325 8.51 8.08 -5.86
CA LEU A 325 9.23 9.35 -5.86
C LEU A 325 8.86 10.22 -7.06
N GLU A 326 8.63 9.62 -8.23
CA GLU A 326 8.15 10.33 -9.41
C GLU A 326 6.73 10.86 -9.21
N ARG A 327 5.79 10.03 -8.71
CA ARG A 327 4.42 10.44 -8.40
C ARG A 327 4.39 11.55 -7.36
N ALA A 328 5.12 11.40 -6.26
CA ALA A 328 5.19 12.40 -5.19
C ALA A 328 5.79 13.72 -5.68
N ARG A 329 6.80 13.67 -6.57
CA ARG A 329 7.36 14.88 -7.18
C ARG A 329 6.32 15.61 -8.02
N LYS A 330 5.61 14.89 -8.87
CA LYS A 330 4.56 15.46 -9.73
C LYS A 330 3.42 16.04 -8.91
N GLU A 331 2.93 15.31 -7.91
CA GLU A 331 1.86 15.77 -7.02
C GLU A 331 2.24 17.06 -6.27
N GLU A 332 3.47 17.17 -5.78
CA GLU A 332 3.92 18.38 -5.08
C GLU A 332 4.11 19.57 -6.04
N GLN A 333 4.61 19.33 -7.26
CA GLN A 333 4.65 20.36 -8.31
C GLN A 333 3.25 20.88 -8.64
N ASP A 334 2.30 19.97 -8.87
CA ASP A 334 0.90 20.32 -9.14
C ASP A 334 0.28 21.07 -7.94
N ARG A 335 0.63 20.69 -6.71
CA ARG A 335 0.17 21.38 -5.49
C ARG A 335 0.70 22.82 -5.43
N ILE A 336 1.99 23.02 -5.68
CA ILE A 336 2.63 24.35 -5.70
C ILE A 336 1.97 25.25 -6.75
N ILE A 337 1.76 24.71 -7.96
CA ILE A 337 1.09 25.45 -9.05
C ILE A 337 -0.34 25.84 -8.64
N ARG A 338 -1.13 24.88 -8.14
CA ARG A 338 -2.52 25.15 -7.71
C ARG A 338 -2.59 26.15 -6.58
N GLN A 339 -1.69 26.07 -5.61
CA GLN A 339 -1.64 27.00 -4.49
C GLN A 339 -1.36 28.42 -4.99
N ALA A 340 -0.33 28.62 -5.81
CA ALA A 340 0.00 29.93 -6.36
C ALA A 340 -1.14 30.52 -7.21
N ILE A 341 -1.81 29.68 -8.03
CA ILE A 341 -3.00 30.11 -8.80
C ILE A 341 -4.11 30.58 -7.85
N ASN A 342 -4.43 29.79 -6.82
CA ASN A 342 -5.48 30.16 -5.87
C ASN A 342 -5.12 31.46 -5.12
N GLU A 343 -3.89 31.61 -4.64
CA GLU A 343 -3.47 32.81 -3.90
C GLU A 343 -3.53 34.10 -4.74
N VAL A 344 -3.37 33.99 -6.05
CA VAL A 344 -3.41 35.14 -6.96
C VAL A 344 -4.82 35.41 -7.49
N PHE A 345 -5.58 34.36 -7.82
CA PHE A 345 -6.82 34.48 -8.58
C PHE A 345 -8.09 34.10 -7.80
N ASP A 346 -8.01 33.67 -6.55
CA ASP A 346 -9.19 33.47 -5.71
C ASP A 346 -9.99 34.79 -5.59
N GLY A 347 -11.27 34.75 -5.95
CA GLY A 347 -12.14 35.94 -6.04
C GLY A 347 -12.07 36.74 -7.36
N TYR A 348 -11.30 36.31 -8.36
CA TYR A 348 -11.17 36.99 -9.67
C TYR A 348 -11.96 36.31 -10.82
N GLU A 349 -13.06 35.63 -10.51
CA GLU A 349 -13.87 34.93 -11.53
C GLU A 349 -14.39 35.92 -12.60
N GLY A 350 -13.97 35.74 -13.86
CA GLY A 350 -14.39 36.58 -15.00
C GLY A 350 -13.63 37.90 -15.16
N ALA A 351 -12.64 38.20 -14.32
CA ALA A 351 -11.83 39.43 -14.43
C ALA A 351 -10.74 39.32 -15.50
N TYR A 352 -10.35 40.46 -16.08
CA TYR A 352 -9.20 40.52 -16.98
C TYR A 352 -7.89 40.29 -16.22
N ILE A 353 -7.05 39.38 -16.75
CA ILE A 353 -5.72 39.12 -16.21
C ILE A 353 -4.80 40.28 -16.61
N THR A 354 -4.25 40.98 -15.61
CA THR A 354 -3.30 42.08 -15.81
C THR A 354 -1.85 41.56 -15.76
N LEU A 355 -0.90 42.40 -16.20
CA LEU A 355 0.53 42.09 -16.07
C LEU A 355 0.94 41.92 -14.60
N GLU A 356 0.35 42.68 -13.69
CA GLU A 356 0.58 42.59 -12.25
C GLU A 356 0.18 41.21 -11.69
N HIS A 357 -0.97 40.67 -12.12
CA HIS A 357 -1.38 39.31 -11.73
C HIS A 357 -0.38 38.26 -12.21
N ILE A 358 0.15 38.40 -13.44
CA ILE A 358 1.16 37.49 -13.99
C ILE A 358 2.46 37.57 -13.20
N GLN A 359 2.91 38.79 -12.84
CA GLN A 359 4.11 39.00 -12.03
C GLN A 359 3.97 38.40 -10.64
N LYS A 360 2.81 38.60 -9.99
CA LYS A 360 2.51 38.03 -8.67
C LYS A 360 2.53 36.50 -8.71
N LEU A 361 1.85 35.89 -9.69
CA LEU A 361 1.86 34.43 -9.88
C LEU A 361 3.27 33.89 -10.07
N SER A 362 4.04 34.54 -10.95
CA SER A 362 5.41 34.11 -11.25
C SER A 362 6.30 34.17 -10.01
N SER A 363 6.15 35.21 -9.18
CA SER A 363 6.89 35.38 -7.93
C SER A 363 6.54 34.30 -6.90
N GLU A 364 5.26 34.07 -6.64
CA GLU A 364 4.82 33.05 -5.67
C GLU A 364 5.23 31.64 -6.11
N LEU A 365 5.03 31.32 -7.39
CA LEU A 365 5.43 30.04 -7.95
C LEU A 365 6.95 29.80 -7.81
N ALA A 366 7.76 30.80 -8.15
CA ALA A 366 9.21 30.71 -8.07
C ALA A 366 9.68 30.49 -6.62
N LYS A 367 9.12 31.26 -5.67
CA LYS A 367 9.44 31.16 -4.24
C LYS A 367 9.12 29.76 -3.71
N ASP A 368 7.91 29.26 -3.93
CA ASP A 368 7.48 27.95 -3.43
C ASP A 368 8.24 26.80 -4.08
N PHE A 369 8.49 26.90 -5.40
CA PHE A 369 9.29 25.91 -6.11
C PHE A 369 10.72 25.84 -5.58
N VAL A 370 11.39 26.98 -5.37
CA VAL A 370 12.75 27.03 -4.80
C VAL A 370 12.76 26.46 -3.39
N ASN A 371 11.81 26.85 -2.53
CA ASN A 371 11.71 26.34 -1.17
C ASN A 371 11.56 24.82 -1.15
N TRP A 372 10.71 24.27 -2.00
CA TRP A 372 10.56 22.81 -2.11
C TRP A 372 11.79 22.12 -2.70
N ARG A 373 12.31 22.63 -3.82
CA ARG A 373 13.42 22.00 -4.54
C ARG A 373 14.71 21.94 -3.72
N TYR A 374 14.94 22.95 -2.89
CA TYR A 374 16.12 23.07 -2.03
C TYR A 374 15.84 22.78 -0.56
N ARG A 375 14.62 22.34 -0.22
CA ARG A 375 14.21 21.97 1.15
C ARG A 375 14.46 23.10 2.16
N ILE A 376 14.10 24.32 1.77
CA ILE A 376 14.25 25.52 2.61
C ILE A 376 13.02 25.62 3.49
N ASP A 377 13.23 25.53 4.81
CA ASP A 377 12.17 25.72 5.79
C ASP A 377 11.55 27.12 5.65
N SER A 378 10.24 27.21 5.90
CA SER A 378 9.52 28.48 5.79
C SER A 378 8.58 28.69 6.97
N GLU A 379 8.40 29.96 7.31
CA GLU A 379 7.47 30.42 8.34
C GLU A 379 6.57 31.49 7.75
N VAL A 380 5.26 31.33 7.93
CA VAL A 380 4.26 32.31 7.53
C VAL A 380 3.50 32.73 8.77
N PRO A 381 3.54 34.02 9.15
CA PRO A 381 2.71 34.53 10.24
C PRO A 381 1.23 34.24 9.99
N ILE A 382 0.52 33.78 11.02
CA ILE A 382 -0.92 33.56 10.97
C ILE A 382 -1.60 34.67 11.75
N ASN A 383 -2.44 35.45 11.08
CA ASN A 383 -3.42 36.28 11.76
C ASN A 383 -4.60 35.41 12.20
N LEU A 384 -4.72 35.17 13.51
CA LEU A 384 -5.76 34.31 14.08
C LEU A 384 -7.17 34.91 13.94
N GLU A 385 -7.29 36.24 13.78
CA GLU A 385 -8.57 36.93 13.61
C GLU A 385 -9.14 36.75 12.20
N GLU A 386 -8.30 36.85 11.15
CA GLU A 386 -8.70 36.68 9.76
C GLU A 386 -9.11 35.23 9.42
N GLN A 387 -8.49 34.23 10.06
CA GLN A 387 -8.83 32.83 9.83
C GLN A 387 -10.16 32.40 10.47
N ALA A 388 -10.65 33.13 11.47
CA ALA A 388 -11.99 32.91 12.02
C ALA A 388 -13.08 33.35 11.01
N GLN A 389 -12.82 34.40 10.21
CA GLN A 389 -13.76 34.91 9.21
C GLN A 389 -13.85 34.01 7.96
N LYS A 390 -12.74 33.44 7.49
CA LYS A 390 -12.73 32.55 6.30
C LYS A 390 -13.45 31.20 6.50
N MET A 391 -13.65 30.76 7.73
CA MET A 391 -14.41 29.52 8.02
C MET A 391 -15.93 29.75 8.12
N ASN A 392 -16.39 30.96 8.41
CA ASN A 392 -17.82 31.30 8.47
C ASN A 392 -18.43 31.61 7.08
N CYS A 393 -17.63 31.58 6.01
CA CYS A 393 -18.10 31.78 4.63
C CYS A 393 -18.24 30.47 3.82
N LYS A 394 -18.16 29.31 4.48
CA LYS A 394 -18.56 28.02 3.91
C LYS A 394 -19.80 27.50 4.65
N GLU A 395 -20.93 28.16 4.41
CA GLU A 395 -22.26 27.57 4.58
C GLU A 395 -22.88 27.32 3.21
#